data_AF-A0A0R3SEN2-F1
#
_entry.id   AF-A0A0R3SEN2-F1
#
_cell.length_a   1.000
_cell.length_b   1.000
_cell.length_c   1.000
_cell.angle_alpha   90.00
_cell.angle_beta   90.00
_cell.angle_gamma   90.00
#
_symmetry.space_group_name_H-M   'P 1'
#
loop_
_entity.id
_entity.type
_entity.pdbx_description
1 polymer ?
#
loop_
_entity_poly.entity_id
_entity_poly.type
_entity_poly.pdbx_seq_one_letter_code
_entity_poly.pdbx_strand_id
1 'polypeptide(L)'
;MNGTSLYIHSEDFLCPNTQEEVEDKVFIIISISILSVIGVLSIIGNTLVLFVYCQSPCICCGFCFPIYPQSTLRYRKGLQHSQKKLLIALAVVDLLTALFVLPSDIGRKIFTLLNIRIYCDINNNIFIYALIDNARNIMFALEGSILTSIAIDRFMVIGCPYVKSMRSKWWTCTSETSGLSSGQVSCTDLQFKSTPSYVTEDVNFSLVVTLQEDFDPPRRSERCREFVATSQSSKNLGRQLGVLLPITLTTLVVTFFEVSVSLLYIKQHNSVDGNQPAVKLRYFLNRLYLISTLVTFPLVCGPYICVFLAIRSYDKKRARWHKGRSNQPKRSLRTAMTLFIATLVFYLTLLPVLIFHFGNWTTDTGSNADLAKDAHMHPGAVYIHHEFYYFNNAVNFFIYSWVSPAFRRRLKELCKPH
;
A
#
# COMPACT_ATOMS: atom_id res chain seq x y z
N MET A 1 -26.22 16.12 63.05
CA MET A 1 -26.54 16.85 61.82
C MET A 1 -25.44 17.89 61.61
N ASN A 2 -24.33 17.49 60.98
CA ASN A 2 -23.24 18.41 60.65
C ASN A 2 -23.29 18.62 59.14
N GLY A 3 -23.78 19.79 58.72
CA GLY A 3 -23.78 20.21 57.33
C GLY A 3 -22.39 20.66 56.92
N THR A 4 -21.64 19.79 56.25
CA THR A 4 -20.46 20.17 55.49
C THR A 4 -20.91 20.75 54.14
N SER A 5 -21.15 22.07 54.14
CA SER A 5 -21.31 22.87 52.93
C SER A 5 -19.96 22.94 52.21
N LEU A 6 -19.77 22.07 51.22
CA LEU A 6 -18.61 22.07 50.34
C LEU A 6 -18.78 23.23 49.35
N TYR A 7 -18.33 24.42 49.75
CA TYR A 7 -18.18 25.57 48.85
C TYR A 7 -17.07 25.26 47.84
N ILE A 8 -17.47 24.84 46.64
CA ILE A 8 -16.57 24.76 45.49
C ILE A 8 -16.33 26.20 45.05
N HIS A 9 -15.17 26.74 45.44
CA HIS A 9 -14.61 27.97 44.90
C HIS A 9 -14.48 27.81 43.37
N SER A 10 -15.42 28.38 42.63
CA SER A 10 -15.22 28.73 41.22
C SER A 10 -14.46 30.06 41.21
N GLU A 11 -13.18 30.01 41.56
CA GLU A 11 -12.29 31.13 41.23
C GLU A 11 -11.94 31.05 39.76
N ASP A 12 -12.11 32.19 39.12
CA ASP A 12 -11.78 32.48 37.75
C ASP A 12 -10.36 32.02 37.42
N PHE A 13 -10.25 30.87 36.74
CA PHE A 13 -9.10 30.49 35.92
C PHE A 13 -9.01 31.43 34.71
N LEU A 14 -8.72 32.70 34.96
CA LEU A 14 -8.24 33.64 33.95
C LEU A 14 -6.80 33.22 33.63
N CYS A 15 -6.66 32.39 32.60
CA CYS A 15 -5.40 31.90 32.06
C CYS A 15 -4.39 33.04 31.80
N PRO A 16 -3.23 33.06 32.47
CA PRO A 16 -2.11 33.89 32.07
C PRO A 16 -1.39 33.21 30.91
N ASN A 17 -1.88 33.34 29.66
CA ASN A 17 -1.21 32.74 28.49
C ASN A 17 -1.43 33.46 27.15
N THR A 18 -1.64 34.78 27.16
CA THR A 18 -2.01 35.55 25.95
C THR A 18 -0.88 35.75 24.93
N GLN A 19 0.38 35.41 25.24
CA GLN A 19 1.52 35.59 24.33
C GLN A 19 1.87 34.30 23.54
N GLU A 20 1.68 33.10 24.12
CA GLU A 20 1.70 31.82 23.36
C GLU A 20 0.51 31.74 22.39
N GLU A 21 -0.61 32.38 22.74
CA GLU A 21 -1.86 32.34 21.97
C GLU A 21 -1.78 33.01 20.58
N VAL A 22 -0.80 33.89 20.33
CA VAL A 22 -0.67 34.63 19.06
C VAL A 22 0.15 33.87 18.03
N GLU A 23 1.26 33.23 18.43
CA GLU A 23 2.06 32.38 17.51
C GLU A 23 1.23 31.18 17.02
N ASP A 24 0.41 30.62 17.90
CA ASP A 24 -0.50 29.51 17.57
C ASP A 24 -1.51 29.85 16.47
N LYS A 25 -2.01 31.10 16.40
CA LYS A 25 -3.01 31.49 15.39
C LYS A 25 -2.45 31.46 13.98
N VAL A 26 -1.20 31.90 13.79
CA VAL A 26 -0.55 31.88 12.46
C VAL A 26 -0.38 30.44 11.98
N PHE A 27 0.09 29.53 12.85
CA PHE A 27 0.22 28.12 12.52
C PHE A 27 -1.14 27.48 12.19
N ILE A 28 -2.20 27.79 12.95
CA ILE A 28 -3.54 27.29 12.68
C ILE A 28 -4.04 27.79 11.31
N ILE A 29 -3.81 29.05 10.95
CA ILE A 29 -4.21 29.60 9.63
C ILE A 29 -3.45 28.91 8.49
N ILE A 30 -2.13 28.76 8.61
CA ILE A 30 -1.30 28.06 7.62
C ILE A 30 -1.78 26.61 7.45
N SER A 31 -2.00 25.94 8.57
CA SER A 31 -2.51 24.58 8.64
C SER A 31 -3.86 24.39 7.94
N ILE A 32 -4.84 25.26 8.25
CA ILE A 32 -6.16 25.26 7.59
C ILE A 32 -5.99 25.45 6.08
N SER A 33 -5.11 26.36 5.67
CA SER A 33 -4.84 26.65 4.26
C SER A 33 -4.25 25.43 3.54
N ILE A 34 -3.24 24.78 4.13
CA ILE A 34 -2.61 23.57 3.58
C ILE A 34 -3.62 22.43 3.47
N LEU A 35 -4.37 22.15 4.55
CA LEU A 35 -5.38 21.09 4.56
C LEU A 35 -6.49 21.33 3.55
N SER A 36 -6.91 22.58 3.36
CA SER A 36 -7.92 22.94 2.36
C SER A 36 -7.43 22.66 0.93
N VAL A 37 -6.19 23.05 0.62
CA VAL A 37 -5.57 22.76 -0.69
C VAL A 37 -5.43 21.25 -0.91
N ILE A 38 -4.93 20.52 0.08
CA ILE A 38 -4.79 19.06 0.04
C ILE A 38 -6.17 18.40 -0.18
N GLY A 39 -7.21 18.88 0.50
CA GLY A 39 -8.56 18.37 0.36
C GLY A 39 -9.14 18.53 -1.02
N VAL A 40 -9.03 19.73 -1.59
CA VAL A 40 -9.48 20.00 -2.97
C VAL A 40 -8.72 19.11 -3.97
N LEU A 41 -7.39 19.01 -3.83
CA LEU A 41 -6.56 18.15 -4.69
C LEU A 41 -6.92 16.66 -4.54
N SER A 42 -7.19 16.19 -3.33
CA SER A 42 -7.57 14.81 -3.06
C SER A 42 -8.95 14.48 -3.63
N ILE A 43 -9.95 15.36 -3.44
CA ILE A 43 -11.29 15.17 -4.00
C ILE A 43 -11.23 15.12 -5.52
N ILE A 44 -10.60 16.11 -6.17
CA ILE A 44 -10.47 16.18 -7.63
C ILE A 44 -9.70 14.97 -8.15
N GLY A 45 -8.53 14.69 -7.56
CA GLY A 45 -7.64 13.63 -7.98
C GLY A 45 -8.31 12.25 -7.90
N ASN A 46 -8.89 11.90 -6.74
CA ASN A 46 -9.53 10.61 -6.55
C ASN A 46 -10.81 10.47 -7.38
N THR A 47 -11.58 11.54 -7.55
CA THR A 47 -12.74 11.56 -8.47
C THR A 47 -12.31 11.26 -9.91
N LEU A 48 -11.23 11.88 -10.39
CA LEU A 48 -10.67 11.59 -11.73
C LEU A 48 -10.18 10.15 -11.85
N VAL A 49 -9.54 9.60 -10.81
CA VAL A 49 -9.16 8.18 -10.78
C VAL A 49 -10.39 7.29 -10.96
N LEU A 50 -11.46 7.55 -10.19
CA LEU A 50 -12.71 6.82 -10.30
C LEU A 50 -13.32 6.96 -11.69
N PHE A 51 -13.39 8.15 -12.29
CA PHE A 51 -13.88 8.30 -13.66
C PHE A 51 -13.07 7.50 -14.69
N VAL A 52 -11.74 7.61 -14.68
CA VAL A 52 -10.85 6.92 -15.62
C VAL A 52 -10.94 5.39 -15.50
N TYR A 53 -11.07 4.88 -14.28
CA TYR A 53 -11.15 3.44 -14.06
C TYR A 53 -12.57 2.90 -14.18
N CYS A 54 -13.61 3.62 -13.74
CA CYS A 54 -15.00 3.17 -13.83
C CYS A 54 -15.54 3.24 -15.28
N GLN A 55 -15.13 4.21 -16.10
CA GLN A 55 -15.55 4.31 -17.51
C GLN A 55 -15.06 3.19 -18.44
N SER A 56 -14.32 2.19 -17.94
CA SER A 56 -14.01 1.05 -18.83
C SER A 56 -15.32 0.33 -19.16
N PRO A 57 -15.72 0.27 -20.45
CA PRO A 57 -17.04 -0.14 -20.88
C PRO A 57 -17.23 -1.62 -20.56
N CYS A 58 -17.99 -1.92 -19.51
CA CYS A 58 -18.40 -3.28 -19.22
C CYS A 58 -19.73 -3.40 -18.46
N ILE A 59 -20.50 -2.31 -18.34
CA ILE A 59 -21.75 -2.32 -17.53
C ILE A 59 -23.03 -2.09 -18.37
N CYS A 60 -22.96 -1.62 -19.62
CA CYS A 60 -24.19 -1.31 -20.39
C CYS A 60 -24.55 -2.26 -21.55
N CYS A 61 -23.85 -3.38 -21.78
CA CYS A 61 -24.33 -4.40 -22.73
C CYS A 61 -24.39 -5.76 -22.04
N GLY A 62 -25.52 -6.04 -21.40
CA GLY A 62 -25.83 -7.34 -20.80
C GLY A 62 -25.98 -8.49 -21.80
N PHE A 63 -25.88 -8.27 -23.12
CA PHE A 63 -26.17 -9.30 -24.13
C PHE A 63 -25.22 -9.40 -25.33
N CYS A 64 -24.16 -8.60 -25.43
CA CYS A 64 -23.22 -8.71 -26.55
C CYS A 64 -21.88 -9.30 -26.10
N PHE A 65 -21.77 -10.63 -26.11
CA PHE A 65 -20.48 -11.31 -26.06
C PHE A 65 -19.85 -11.29 -27.47
N PRO A 66 -18.78 -10.50 -27.74
CA PRO A 66 -18.00 -10.73 -28.93
C PRO A 66 -17.18 -12.00 -28.74
N ILE A 67 -17.53 -13.04 -29.48
CA ILE A 67 -16.76 -14.27 -29.64
C ILE A 67 -15.50 -13.92 -30.46
N TYR A 68 -14.44 -13.48 -29.78
CA TYR A 68 -13.10 -13.43 -30.36
C TYR A 68 -12.25 -14.60 -29.82
N PRO A 69 -11.61 -15.38 -30.69
CA PRO A 69 -10.76 -16.48 -30.25
C PRO A 69 -9.46 -15.91 -29.66
N GLN A 70 -9.33 -15.97 -28.33
CA GLN A 70 -8.18 -15.49 -27.57
C GLN A 70 -7.61 -16.62 -26.71
N SER A 71 -6.82 -17.50 -27.33
CA SER A 71 -6.30 -18.71 -26.69
C SER A 71 -4.99 -18.52 -25.90
N THR A 72 -4.34 -17.35 -25.90
CA THR A 72 -3.10 -17.13 -25.12
C THR A 72 -3.08 -15.85 -24.25
N LEU A 73 -4.14 -15.02 -24.29
CA LEU A 73 -4.20 -13.74 -23.57
C LEU A 73 -4.98 -13.78 -22.23
N ARG A 74 -5.62 -14.90 -21.88
CA ARG A 74 -6.56 -14.99 -20.73
C ARG A 74 -5.90 -14.74 -19.37
N TYR A 75 -4.67 -15.20 -19.14
CA TYR A 75 -4.03 -15.05 -17.83
C TYR A 75 -3.66 -13.58 -17.50
N ARG A 76 -3.38 -12.78 -18.52
CA ARG A 76 -3.03 -11.35 -18.36
C ARG A 76 -4.24 -10.47 -18.05
N LYS A 77 -5.44 -10.85 -18.52
CA LYS A 77 -6.68 -10.09 -18.30
C LYS A 77 -7.14 -10.18 -16.83
N GLY A 78 -7.07 -11.36 -16.21
CA GLY A 78 -7.49 -11.53 -14.80
C GLY A 78 -6.63 -10.73 -13.81
N LEU A 79 -5.32 -10.65 -14.05
CA LEU A 79 -4.39 -9.88 -13.23
C LEU A 79 -4.72 -8.38 -13.20
N GLN A 80 -4.97 -7.81 -14.38
CA GLN A 80 -5.28 -6.39 -14.52
C GLN A 80 -6.62 -6.05 -13.87
N HIS A 81 -7.55 -7.01 -13.85
CA HIS A 81 -8.86 -6.81 -13.25
C HIS A 81 -8.80 -6.73 -11.72
N SER A 82 -8.08 -7.63 -11.05
CA SER A 82 -7.90 -7.59 -9.58
C SER A 82 -7.22 -6.29 -9.14
N GLN A 83 -6.14 -5.90 -9.84
CA GLN A 83 -5.40 -4.67 -9.52
C GLN A 83 -6.22 -3.41 -9.73
N LYS A 84 -7.02 -3.39 -10.79
CA LYS A 84 -7.95 -2.28 -11.03
C LYS A 84 -8.97 -2.17 -9.89
N LYS A 85 -9.50 -3.28 -9.38
CA LYS A 85 -10.44 -3.26 -8.25
C LYS A 85 -9.79 -2.70 -6.98
N LEU A 86 -8.57 -3.11 -6.66
CA LEU A 86 -7.84 -2.59 -5.50
C LEU A 86 -7.50 -1.09 -5.63
N LEU A 87 -7.14 -0.63 -6.83
CA LEU A 87 -6.90 0.80 -7.09
C LEU A 87 -8.18 1.64 -6.98
N ILE A 88 -9.32 1.09 -7.44
CA ILE A 88 -10.63 1.73 -7.24
C ILE A 88 -10.96 1.78 -5.75
N ALA A 89 -10.77 0.68 -5.02
CA ALA A 89 -11.02 0.63 -3.58
C ALA A 89 -10.17 1.67 -2.82
N LEU A 90 -8.88 1.79 -3.18
CA LEU A 90 -7.99 2.81 -2.60
C LEU A 90 -8.51 4.23 -2.88
N ALA A 91 -8.86 4.54 -4.14
CA ALA A 91 -9.40 5.85 -4.49
C ALA A 91 -10.75 6.16 -3.80
N VAL A 92 -11.59 5.15 -3.53
CA VAL A 92 -12.82 5.32 -2.74
C VAL A 92 -12.48 5.65 -1.29
N VAL A 93 -11.55 4.93 -0.66
CA VAL A 93 -11.13 5.19 0.73
C VAL A 93 -10.51 6.59 0.86
N ASP A 94 -9.63 6.98 -0.07
CA ASP A 94 -9.02 8.30 -0.08
C ASP A 94 -10.07 9.41 -0.25
N LEU A 95 -11.06 9.19 -1.14
CA LEU A 95 -12.15 10.12 -1.36
C LEU A 95 -13.06 10.24 -0.13
N LEU A 96 -13.40 9.14 0.53
CA LEU A 96 -14.19 9.16 1.77
C LEU A 96 -13.44 9.90 2.89
N THR A 97 -12.13 9.69 2.99
CA THR A 97 -11.28 10.42 3.94
C THR A 97 -11.29 11.91 3.65
N ALA A 98 -11.16 12.30 2.38
CA ALA A 98 -11.18 13.70 1.96
C ALA A 98 -12.55 14.38 2.10
N LEU A 99 -13.65 13.62 2.00
CA LEU A 99 -15.02 14.16 2.11
C LEU A 99 -15.54 14.25 3.55
N PHE A 100 -15.15 13.32 4.43
CA PHE A 100 -15.71 13.24 5.77
C PHE A 100 -14.72 13.62 6.87
N VAL A 101 -13.53 13.02 6.85
CA VAL A 101 -12.56 13.20 7.93
C VAL A 101 -11.89 14.56 7.82
N LEU A 102 -11.43 14.93 6.61
CA LEU A 102 -10.69 16.15 6.40
C LEU A 102 -11.50 17.43 6.67
N PRO A 103 -12.77 17.58 6.24
CA PRO A 103 -13.56 18.76 6.56
C PRO A 103 -13.87 18.86 8.06
N SER A 104 -13.99 17.72 8.74
CA SER A 104 -14.17 17.70 10.20
C SER A 104 -12.94 18.24 10.93
N ASP A 105 -11.74 17.87 10.47
CA ASP A 105 -10.47 18.37 11.03
C ASP A 105 -10.26 19.86 10.73
N ILE A 106 -10.56 20.30 9.51
CA ILE A 106 -10.51 21.72 9.13
C ILE A 106 -11.50 22.50 9.97
N GLY A 107 -12.75 22.01 10.09
CA GLY A 107 -13.79 22.61 10.91
C GLY A 107 -13.32 22.79 12.35
N ARG A 108 -12.75 21.74 12.96
CA ARG A 108 -12.18 21.81 14.31
C ARG A 108 -11.15 22.93 14.44
N LYS A 109 -10.20 23.04 13.50
CA LYS A 109 -9.17 24.09 13.52
C LYS A 109 -9.77 25.48 13.34
N ILE A 110 -10.77 25.65 12.47
CA ILE A 110 -11.49 26.92 12.29
C ILE A 110 -12.21 27.33 13.58
N PHE A 111 -12.89 26.39 14.25
CA PHE A 111 -13.58 26.69 15.51
C PHE A 111 -12.61 27.06 16.62
N THR A 112 -11.46 26.38 16.73
CA THR A 112 -10.37 26.77 17.63
C THR A 112 -9.86 28.17 17.31
N LEU A 113 -9.61 28.49 16.02
CA LEU A 113 -9.12 29.79 15.59
C LEU A 113 -10.07 30.94 15.96
N LEU A 114 -11.38 30.73 15.76
CA LEU A 114 -12.40 31.75 16.00
C LEU A 114 -12.74 31.92 17.50
N ASN A 115 -12.14 31.11 18.39
CA ASN A 115 -12.42 31.09 19.82
C ASN A 115 -13.94 31.06 20.13
N ILE A 116 -14.72 30.37 19.30
CA ILE A 116 -16.17 30.35 19.44
C ILE A 116 -16.51 29.44 20.62
N ARG A 117 -16.91 30.05 21.74
CA ARG A 117 -17.33 29.38 22.98
C ARG A 117 -18.42 28.31 22.78
N ILE A 118 -19.20 28.39 21.70
CA ILE A 118 -20.20 27.37 21.28
C ILE A 118 -19.53 26.01 21.06
N TYR A 119 -18.24 25.97 20.72
CA TYR A 119 -17.51 24.71 20.59
C TYR A 119 -17.26 24.02 21.94
N CYS A 120 -17.17 24.77 23.04
CA CYS A 120 -17.15 24.20 24.39
C CYS A 120 -18.50 23.58 24.77
N ASP A 121 -19.61 24.02 24.18
CA ASP A 121 -20.93 23.39 24.35
C ASP A 121 -21.15 22.21 23.38
N ILE A 122 -20.61 22.28 22.16
CA ILE A 122 -20.53 21.12 21.25
C ILE A 122 -19.56 20.07 21.80
N ASN A 123 -18.65 20.44 22.69
CA ASN A 123 -17.87 19.51 23.51
C ASN A 123 -18.76 18.59 24.36
N ASN A 124 -20.06 18.88 24.57
CA ASN A 124 -21.00 17.88 25.13
C ASN A 124 -21.30 16.73 24.16
N ASN A 125 -21.08 16.90 22.85
CA ASN A 125 -21.12 15.80 21.88
C ASN A 125 -19.74 15.17 21.73
N ILE A 126 -19.10 14.81 22.85
CA ILE A 126 -17.83 14.07 22.84
C ILE A 126 -17.93 12.80 21.97
N PHE A 127 -19.13 12.26 21.85
CA PHE A 127 -19.47 11.17 20.94
C PHE A 127 -19.12 11.45 19.47
N ILE A 128 -19.39 12.65 18.94
CA ILE A 128 -19.10 12.99 17.53
C ILE A 128 -17.60 13.01 17.28
N TYR A 129 -16.81 13.58 18.20
CA TYR A 129 -15.35 13.57 18.09
C TYR A 129 -14.77 12.17 18.14
N ALA A 130 -15.24 11.35 19.09
CA ALA A 130 -14.86 9.96 19.18
C ALA A 130 -15.18 9.22 17.87
N LEU A 131 -16.35 9.48 17.26
CA LEU A 131 -16.74 8.87 16.01
C LEU A 131 -15.88 9.32 14.82
N ILE A 132 -15.53 10.61 14.73
CA ILE A 132 -14.64 11.14 13.68
C ILE A 132 -13.23 10.57 13.81
N ASP A 133 -12.69 10.53 15.02
CA ASP A 133 -11.36 9.98 15.28
C ASP A 133 -11.31 8.47 15.03
N ASN A 134 -12.40 7.76 15.30
CA ASN A 134 -12.52 6.35 14.96
C ASN A 134 -12.63 6.13 13.46
N ALA A 135 -13.42 6.97 12.76
CA ALA A 135 -13.49 6.94 11.31
C ALA A 135 -12.12 7.20 10.68
N ARG A 136 -11.34 8.15 11.21
CA ARG A 136 -9.96 8.41 10.78
C ARG A 136 -9.07 7.17 10.91
N ASN A 137 -9.08 6.52 12.08
CA ASN A 137 -8.29 5.32 12.32
C ASN A 137 -8.70 4.15 11.41
N ILE A 138 -10.01 3.97 11.20
CA ILE A 138 -10.53 2.95 10.29
C ILE A 138 -10.10 3.22 8.85
N MET A 139 -10.22 4.46 8.36
CA MET A 139 -9.78 4.84 7.01
C MET A 139 -8.27 4.64 6.84
N PHE A 140 -7.47 5.03 7.83
CA PHE A 140 -6.03 4.84 7.82
C PHE A 140 -5.65 3.35 7.74
N ALA A 141 -6.27 2.51 8.57
CA ALA A 141 -6.03 1.08 8.57
C ALA A 141 -6.48 0.42 7.26
N LEU A 142 -7.61 0.86 6.70
CA LEU A 142 -8.09 0.43 5.39
C LEU A 142 -7.09 0.75 4.30
N GLU A 143 -6.59 1.98 4.25
CA GLU A 143 -5.62 2.42 3.24
C GLU A 143 -4.34 1.57 3.28
N GLY A 144 -3.74 1.41 4.46
CA GLY A 144 -2.55 0.58 4.65
C GLY A 144 -2.80 -0.89 4.29
N SER A 145 -3.97 -1.44 4.62
CA SER A 145 -4.34 -2.82 4.29
C SER A 145 -4.54 -3.04 2.79
N ILE A 146 -5.10 -2.06 2.07
CA ILE A 146 -5.27 -2.10 0.61
C ILE A 146 -3.90 -2.04 -0.07
N LEU A 147 -3.01 -1.15 0.38
CA LEU A 147 -1.64 -1.07 -0.14
C LEU A 147 -0.87 -2.38 0.08
N THR A 148 -0.99 -2.97 1.26
CA THR A 148 -0.42 -4.29 1.59
C THR A 148 -0.96 -5.36 0.65
N SER A 149 -2.26 -5.35 0.39
CA SER A 149 -2.92 -6.31 -0.49
C SER A 149 -2.51 -6.15 -1.96
N ILE A 150 -2.26 -4.92 -2.41
CA ILE A 150 -1.68 -4.64 -3.73
C ILE A 150 -0.26 -5.22 -3.81
N ALA A 151 0.56 -5.05 -2.77
CA ALA A 151 1.91 -5.58 -2.72
C ALA A 151 1.92 -7.13 -2.77
N ILE A 152 1.05 -7.76 -1.99
CA ILE A 152 0.88 -9.23 -1.96
C ILE A 152 0.39 -9.74 -3.31
N ASP A 153 -0.64 -9.13 -3.93
CA ASP A 153 -1.12 -9.54 -5.26
C ASP A 153 0.01 -9.51 -6.30
N ARG A 154 0.82 -8.45 -6.29
CA ARG A 154 1.97 -8.31 -7.19
C ARG A 154 3.03 -9.36 -6.94
N PHE A 155 3.34 -9.61 -5.67
CA PHE A 155 4.32 -10.62 -5.30
C PHE A 155 3.86 -12.02 -5.67
N MET A 156 2.61 -12.39 -5.40
CA MET A 156 2.07 -13.70 -5.77
C MET A 156 2.16 -13.96 -7.27
N VAL A 157 2.02 -12.92 -8.08
CA VAL A 157 2.01 -13.04 -9.55
C VAL A 157 3.40 -13.00 -10.15
N ILE A 158 4.27 -12.10 -9.70
CA ILE A 158 5.58 -11.85 -10.30
C ILE A 158 6.72 -12.41 -9.44
N GLY A 159 6.65 -12.19 -8.13
CA GLY A 159 7.68 -12.58 -7.17
C GLY A 159 7.69 -14.08 -6.86
N CYS A 160 6.54 -14.71 -6.63
CA CYS A 160 6.46 -16.11 -6.23
C CYS A 160 7.07 -17.08 -7.27
N PRO A 161 6.79 -16.95 -8.59
CA PRO A 161 7.47 -17.77 -9.59
C PRO A 161 9.00 -17.57 -9.61
N TYR A 162 9.45 -16.34 -9.37
CA TYR A 162 10.87 -16.01 -9.30
C TYR A 162 11.54 -16.66 -8.08
N VAL A 163 10.95 -16.51 -6.89
CA VAL A 163 11.47 -17.10 -5.64
C VAL A 163 11.49 -18.62 -5.73
N LYS A 164 10.45 -19.25 -6.30
CA LYS A 164 10.45 -20.71 -6.53
C LYS A 164 11.57 -21.15 -7.47
N SER A 165 11.79 -20.43 -8.57
CA SER A 165 12.89 -20.72 -9.51
C SER A 165 14.27 -20.50 -8.88
N MET A 166 14.42 -19.51 -8.01
CA MET A 166 15.68 -19.25 -7.31
C MET A 166 15.94 -20.32 -6.25
N ARG A 167 14.91 -20.69 -5.48
CA ARG A 167 14.98 -21.78 -4.50
C ARG A 167 15.39 -23.09 -5.18
N SER A 168 14.73 -23.50 -6.26
CA SER A 168 15.06 -24.76 -6.94
C SER A 168 16.53 -24.81 -7.42
N LYS A 169 17.07 -23.69 -7.91
CA LYS A 169 18.48 -23.57 -8.30
C LYS A 169 19.45 -23.64 -7.12
N TRP A 170 19.07 -23.06 -5.99
CA TRP A 170 19.89 -23.12 -4.79
C TRP A 170 19.99 -24.56 -4.28
N TRP A 171 18.85 -25.29 -4.24
CA TRP A 171 18.82 -26.70 -3.86
C TRP A 171 19.68 -27.58 -4.79
N THR A 172 19.66 -27.36 -6.11
CA THR A 172 20.54 -28.12 -7.03
C THR A 172 22.02 -27.80 -6.84
N CYS A 173 22.35 -26.53 -6.56
CA CYS A 173 23.74 -26.12 -6.34
C CYS A 173 24.31 -26.70 -5.04
N THR A 174 23.49 -26.81 -3.98
CA THR A 174 23.91 -27.40 -2.70
C THR A 174 24.10 -28.91 -2.79
N SER A 175 23.31 -29.60 -3.61
CA SER A 175 23.45 -31.06 -3.79
C SER A 175 24.69 -31.47 -4.59
N GLU A 176 25.15 -30.63 -5.52
CA GLU A 176 26.37 -30.91 -6.30
C GLU A 176 27.65 -30.76 -5.44
N THR A 177 27.69 -29.79 -4.53
CA THR A 177 28.83 -29.61 -3.62
C THR A 177 29.00 -30.74 -2.60
N SER A 178 27.91 -31.42 -2.20
CA SER A 178 28.02 -32.61 -1.33
C SER A 178 28.57 -33.85 -2.03
N GLY A 179 28.56 -33.90 -3.37
CA GLY A 179 29.12 -35.01 -4.15
C GLY A 179 30.64 -34.96 -4.34
N LEU A 180 31.26 -33.79 -4.19
CA LEU A 180 32.70 -33.60 -4.37
C LEU A 180 33.55 -33.84 -3.11
N SER A 181 32.92 -34.03 -1.95
CA SER A 181 33.64 -34.35 -0.69
C SER A 181 33.81 -35.86 -0.43
N SER A 182 33.31 -36.72 -1.31
CA SER A 182 33.43 -38.20 -1.19
C SER A 182 34.40 -38.79 -2.22
N GLY A 183 35.22 -37.96 -2.86
CA GLY A 183 36.32 -38.39 -3.72
C GLY A 183 37.48 -38.92 -2.89
N GLN A 184 37.34 -40.16 -2.45
CA GLN A 184 38.43 -41.04 -2.06
C GLN A 184 39.48 -41.01 -3.17
N VAL A 185 40.67 -40.54 -2.83
CA VAL A 185 41.86 -40.53 -3.69
C VAL A 185 42.22 -42.00 -3.99
N SER A 186 41.65 -42.58 -5.03
CA SER A 186 42.24 -43.76 -5.67
C SER A 186 42.96 -43.27 -6.91
N CYS A 187 44.25 -43.03 -6.71
CA CYS A 187 45.23 -42.84 -7.75
C CYS A 187 45.25 -44.13 -8.57
N THR A 188 44.80 -44.09 -9.82
CA THR A 188 45.12 -45.14 -10.77
C THR A 188 45.64 -44.48 -12.04
N ASP A 189 46.93 -44.68 -12.23
CA ASP A 189 47.72 -44.37 -13.41
C ASP A 189 46.96 -44.67 -14.70
N LEU A 190 46.86 -43.67 -15.58
CA LEU A 190 46.77 -43.91 -17.02
C LEU A 190 47.71 -42.99 -17.77
N GLN A 191 48.89 -43.58 -17.95
CA GLN A 191 49.86 -43.40 -19.01
C GLN A 191 49.26 -43.15 -20.41
N PHE A 192 50.00 -42.34 -21.18
CA PHE A 192 50.09 -42.26 -22.65
C PHE A 192 48.83 -41.70 -23.37
N LYS A 193 48.94 -40.80 -24.35
CA LYS A 193 49.93 -40.74 -25.43
C LYS A 193 49.91 -39.36 -26.09
N SER A 194 51.09 -38.76 -26.18
CA SER A 194 51.41 -37.60 -27.00
C SER A 194 51.48 -37.99 -28.49
N THR A 195 50.86 -37.21 -29.39
CA THR A 195 51.42 -36.89 -30.72
C THR A 195 50.69 -35.67 -31.33
N PRO A 196 51.40 -34.70 -31.95
CA PRO A 196 50.85 -33.49 -32.54
C PRO A 196 50.69 -33.55 -34.08
N SER A 197 50.15 -32.46 -34.65
CA SER A 197 50.26 -31.96 -36.04
C SER A 197 49.11 -32.28 -37.01
N TYR A 198 48.40 -31.28 -37.52
CA TYR A 198 48.77 -30.56 -38.75
C TYR A 198 47.78 -29.42 -39.09
N VAL A 199 48.38 -28.31 -39.53
CA VAL A 199 47.86 -27.18 -40.31
C VAL A 199 47.48 -27.70 -41.72
N THR A 200 46.35 -27.36 -42.35
CA THR A 200 46.04 -26.33 -43.38
C THR A 200 44.76 -26.90 -44.05
N GLU A 201 43.78 -26.20 -44.62
CA GLU A 201 43.82 -25.17 -45.65
C GLU A 201 42.37 -24.72 -45.92
N ASP A 202 42.21 -23.46 -46.32
CA ASP A 202 40.96 -22.84 -46.73
C ASP A 202 40.39 -23.49 -48.00
N VAL A 203 39.10 -23.86 -47.97
CA VAL A 203 38.31 -23.98 -49.21
C VAL A 203 36.97 -23.28 -49.01
N ASN A 204 36.91 -22.07 -49.58
CA ASN A 204 35.69 -21.35 -49.88
C ASN A 204 34.85 -22.15 -50.88
N PHE A 205 33.76 -22.76 -50.42
CA PHE A 205 32.65 -23.19 -51.29
C PHE A 205 31.42 -22.34 -50.99
N SER A 206 31.25 -21.28 -51.76
CA SER A 206 29.98 -20.57 -51.91
C SER A 206 29.06 -21.41 -52.81
N LEU A 207 28.44 -22.45 -52.24
CA LEU A 207 27.34 -23.16 -52.86
C LEU A 207 26.03 -22.62 -52.27
N VAL A 208 25.42 -21.66 -52.96
CA VAL A 208 24.04 -21.22 -52.71
C VAL A 208 23.12 -22.37 -53.13
N VAL A 209 22.86 -23.28 -52.20
CA VAL A 209 21.78 -24.25 -52.31
C VAL A 209 20.56 -23.64 -51.62
N THR A 210 19.64 -23.13 -52.42
CA THR A 210 18.25 -22.88 -52.03
C THR A 210 17.58 -24.21 -51.71
N LEU A 211 17.75 -24.68 -50.47
CA LEU A 211 17.02 -25.81 -49.92
C LEU A 211 15.71 -25.25 -49.36
N GLN A 212 14.69 -25.24 -50.21
CA GLN A 212 13.30 -24.99 -49.85
C GLN A 212 12.78 -26.25 -49.13
N GLU A 213 13.13 -26.36 -47.86
CA GLU A 213 12.60 -27.38 -46.96
C GLU A 213 11.17 -26.97 -46.57
N ASP A 214 10.20 -27.60 -47.23
CA ASP A 214 8.80 -27.63 -46.82
C ASP A 214 8.72 -28.35 -45.46
N PHE A 215 8.86 -27.57 -44.39
CA PHE A 215 8.62 -28.00 -43.03
C PHE A 215 7.10 -28.06 -42.80
N ASP A 216 6.51 -29.22 -43.09
CA ASP A 216 5.17 -29.53 -42.64
C ASP A 216 5.17 -29.56 -41.09
N PRO A 217 4.44 -28.65 -40.41
CA PRO A 217 4.42 -28.64 -38.96
C PRO A 217 3.74 -29.92 -38.47
N PRO A 218 4.33 -30.64 -37.49
CA PRO A 218 3.73 -31.86 -36.99
C PRO A 218 2.35 -31.54 -36.42
N ARG A 219 1.31 -32.17 -36.99
CA ARG A 219 -0.07 -32.22 -36.50
C ARG A 219 -0.05 -32.74 -35.06
N ARG A 220 0.14 -31.82 -34.12
CA ARG A 220 0.15 -32.08 -32.68
C ARG A 220 -1.30 -32.30 -32.25
N SER A 221 -1.67 -33.58 -32.21
CA SER A 221 -2.89 -34.15 -31.63
C SER A 221 -3.64 -33.19 -30.69
N GLU A 222 -4.79 -32.69 -31.16
CA GLU A 222 -5.72 -31.83 -30.42
C GLU A 222 -6.51 -32.57 -29.33
N ARG A 223 -6.24 -33.86 -29.10
CA ARG A 223 -7.12 -34.73 -28.30
C ARG A 223 -6.87 -34.71 -26.78
N CYS A 224 -6.16 -33.72 -26.26
CA CYS A 224 -5.84 -33.61 -24.83
C CYS A 224 -6.08 -32.19 -24.28
N ARG A 225 -7.23 -31.57 -24.59
CA ARG A 225 -7.63 -30.24 -24.07
C ARG A 225 -8.85 -30.23 -23.16
N GLU A 226 -9.64 -31.30 -23.08
CA GLU A 226 -10.88 -31.29 -22.29
C GLU A 226 -10.70 -31.49 -20.78
N PHE A 227 -9.61 -32.12 -20.32
CA PHE A 227 -9.43 -32.42 -18.89
C PHE A 227 -8.73 -31.34 -18.04
N VAL A 228 -8.34 -30.20 -18.62
CA VAL A 228 -7.63 -29.14 -17.86
C VAL A 228 -8.56 -28.04 -17.33
N ALA A 229 -9.83 -28.00 -17.75
CA ALA A 229 -10.76 -26.91 -17.41
C ALA A 229 -11.20 -26.91 -15.94
N THR A 230 -11.23 -28.07 -15.25
CA THR A 230 -11.73 -28.17 -13.87
C THR A 230 -10.70 -27.80 -12.80
N SER A 231 -9.39 -27.86 -13.08
CA SER A 231 -8.35 -27.52 -12.07
C SER A 231 -8.08 -26.01 -11.91
N GLN A 232 -8.68 -25.17 -12.77
CA GLN A 232 -8.38 -23.74 -12.83
C GLN A 232 -9.18 -22.90 -11.82
N SER A 233 -10.32 -23.41 -11.34
CA SER A 233 -11.20 -22.70 -10.40
C SER A 233 -10.57 -22.56 -9.00
N SER A 234 -9.98 -23.62 -8.45
CA SER A 234 -9.44 -23.62 -7.08
C SER A 234 -8.23 -22.69 -6.89
N LYS A 235 -7.39 -22.54 -7.92
CA LYS A 235 -6.20 -21.66 -7.87
C LYS A 235 -6.55 -20.17 -7.81
N ASN A 236 -7.69 -19.77 -8.38
CA ASN A 236 -8.14 -18.39 -8.34
C ASN A 236 -8.68 -18.01 -6.95
N LEU A 237 -9.36 -18.94 -6.27
CA LEU A 237 -9.90 -18.71 -4.93
C LEU A 237 -8.79 -18.45 -3.91
N GLY A 238 -7.74 -19.28 -3.88
CA GLY A 238 -6.62 -19.09 -2.95
C GLY A 238 -5.91 -17.75 -3.14
N ARG A 239 -5.81 -17.27 -4.38
CA ARG A 239 -5.24 -15.95 -4.67
C ARG A 239 -6.17 -14.82 -4.23
N GLN A 240 -7.47 -14.91 -4.52
CA GLN A 240 -8.43 -13.89 -4.09
C GLN A 240 -8.50 -13.80 -2.57
N LEU A 241 -8.51 -14.94 -1.88
CA LEU A 241 -8.48 -15.01 -0.43
C LEU A 241 -7.19 -14.38 0.12
N GLY A 242 -6.02 -14.68 -0.46
CA GLY A 242 -4.76 -14.09 -0.02
C GLY A 242 -4.67 -12.57 -0.20
N VAL A 243 -5.44 -11.99 -1.13
CA VAL A 243 -5.53 -10.54 -1.34
C VAL A 243 -6.59 -9.89 -0.46
N LEU A 244 -7.70 -10.57 -0.20
CA LEU A 244 -8.79 -10.03 0.61
C LEU A 244 -8.52 -10.17 2.11
N LEU A 245 -7.80 -11.21 2.51
CA LEU A 245 -7.53 -11.57 3.90
C LEU A 245 -6.90 -10.41 4.72
N PRO A 246 -5.86 -9.70 4.24
CA PRO A 246 -5.28 -8.58 4.99
C PRO A 246 -6.30 -7.46 5.21
N ILE A 247 -7.09 -7.12 4.17
CA ILE A 247 -8.13 -6.08 4.26
C ILE A 247 -9.17 -6.49 5.30
N THR A 248 -9.73 -7.69 5.20
CA THR A 248 -10.77 -8.15 6.12
C THR A 248 -10.28 -8.27 7.54
N LEU A 249 -9.07 -8.80 7.74
CA LEU A 249 -8.50 -9.01 9.08
C LEU A 249 -8.19 -7.66 9.74
N THR A 250 -7.48 -6.78 9.05
CA THR A 250 -7.14 -5.45 9.58
C THR A 250 -8.40 -4.64 9.87
N THR A 251 -9.36 -4.59 8.94
CA THR A 251 -10.61 -3.84 9.14
C THR A 251 -11.42 -4.39 10.31
N LEU A 252 -11.54 -5.71 10.44
CA LEU A 252 -12.27 -6.34 11.53
C LEU A 252 -11.64 -6.02 12.89
N VAL A 253 -10.32 -6.17 13.00
CA VAL A 253 -9.57 -5.92 14.24
C VAL A 253 -9.66 -4.44 14.63
N VAL A 254 -9.40 -3.53 13.71
CA VAL A 254 -9.47 -2.07 13.96
C VAL A 254 -10.89 -1.67 14.36
N THR A 255 -11.90 -2.09 13.59
CA THR A 255 -13.30 -1.74 13.88
C THR A 255 -13.73 -2.27 15.25
N PHE A 256 -13.37 -3.51 15.59
CA PHE A 256 -13.65 -4.09 16.90
C PHE A 256 -13.07 -3.25 18.05
N PHE A 257 -11.81 -2.85 17.92
CA PHE A 257 -11.15 -2.04 18.94
C PHE A 257 -11.72 -0.61 19.03
N GLU A 258 -11.99 0.04 17.89
CA GLU A 258 -12.57 1.39 17.89
C GLU A 258 -13.99 1.41 18.45
N VAL A 259 -14.82 0.40 18.11
CA VAL A 259 -16.15 0.23 18.72
C VAL A 259 -16.02 0.00 20.22
N SER A 260 -15.04 -0.79 20.66
CA SER A 260 -14.78 -1.02 22.08
C SER A 260 -14.39 0.27 22.81
N VAL A 261 -13.55 1.11 22.20
CA VAL A 261 -13.21 2.44 22.74
C VAL A 261 -14.45 3.33 22.83
N SER A 262 -15.28 3.40 21.77
CA SER A 262 -16.52 4.19 21.80
C SER A 262 -17.47 3.73 22.90
N LEU A 263 -17.66 2.41 23.05
CA LEU A 263 -18.53 1.85 24.08
C LEU A 263 -18.02 2.16 25.49
N LEU A 264 -16.70 2.06 25.71
CA LEU A 264 -16.09 2.46 26.98
C LEU A 264 -16.22 3.96 27.22
N TYR A 265 -16.14 4.78 26.18
CA TYR A 265 -16.32 6.23 26.29
C TYR A 265 -17.74 6.58 26.75
N ILE A 266 -18.75 5.97 26.13
CA ILE A 266 -20.16 6.13 26.52
C ILE A 266 -20.38 5.67 27.96
N LYS A 267 -19.81 4.51 28.34
CA LYS A 267 -19.94 3.99 29.71
C LYS A 267 -19.26 4.91 30.73
N GLN A 268 -18.09 5.44 30.41
CA GLN A 268 -17.34 6.36 31.26
C GLN A 268 -18.09 7.68 31.45
N HIS A 269 -18.72 8.21 30.39
CA HIS A 269 -19.54 9.42 30.49
C HIS A 269 -20.72 9.26 31.47
N ASN A 270 -21.27 8.05 31.59
CA ASN A 270 -22.37 7.76 32.51
C ASN A 270 -21.91 7.43 33.94
N SER A 271 -20.60 7.29 34.18
CA SER A 271 -20.03 6.89 35.46
C SER A 271 -19.38 8.09 36.15
N VAL A 272 -19.74 8.34 37.41
CA VAL A 272 -19.12 9.42 38.22
C VAL A 272 -17.71 9.03 38.69
N ASP A 273 -17.36 7.75 38.59
CA ASP A 273 -16.06 7.23 39.00
C ASP A 273 -14.93 7.79 38.12
N GLY A 274 -13.95 8.48 38.73
CA GLY A 274 -12.80 9.09 38.05
C GLY A 274 -11.83 8.11 37.36
N ASN A 275 -12.20 6.84 37.19
CA ASN A 275 -11.40 5.89 36.43
C ASN A 275 -11.62 6.12 34.92
N GLN A 276 -10.53 6.21 34.15
CA GLN A 276 -10.58 6.53 32.72
C GLN A 276 -10.18 5.33 31.84
N PRO A 277 -10.96 4.23 31.80
CA PRO A 277 -10.61 3.03 31.06
C PRO A 277 -10.55 3.25 29.54
N ALA A 278 -11.38 4.15 29.00
CA ALA A 278 -11.39 4.46 27.57
C ALA A 278 -10.07 5.09 27.13
N VAL A 279 -9.52 6.01 27.94
CA VAL A 279 -8.24 6.68 27.67
C VAL A 279 -7.09 5.68 27.70
N LYS A 280 -7.05 4.79 28.70
CA LYS A 280 -6.05 3.72 28.79
C LYS A 280 -6.11 2.77 27.58
N LEU A 281 -7.30 2.37 27.14
CA LEU A 281 -7.45 1.52 25.96
C LEU A 281 -7.02 2.27 24.69
N ARG A 282 -7.41 3.53 24.52
CA ARG A 282 -7.00 4.35 23.37
C ARG A 282 -5.48 4.51 23.29
N TYR A 283 -4.85 4.75 24.43
CA TYR A 283 -3.40 4.84 24.54
C TYR A 283 -2.72 3.53 24.11
N PHE A 284 -3.21 2.39 24.61
CA PHE A 284 -2.74 1.07 24.20
C PHE A 284 -2.91 0.82 22.69
N LEU A 285 -4.04 1.22 22.12
CA LEU A 285 -4.32 1.06 20.69
C LEU A 285 -3.42 1.92 19.82
N ASN A 286 -3.17 3.17 20.19
CA ASN A 286 -2.23 4.04 19.48
C ASN A 286 -0.84 3.40 19.41
N ARG A 287 -0.37 2.81 20.51
CA ARG A 287 0.89 2.04 20.55
C ARG A 287 0.84 0.80 19.67
N LEU A 288 -0.26 0.06 19.71
CA LEU A 288 -0.46 -1.14 18.88
C LEU A 288 -0.46 -0.79 17.38
N TYR A 289 -1.12 0.31 16.98
CA TYR A 289 -1.13 0.77 15.59
C TYR A 289 0.26 1.15 15.09
N LEU A 290 1.05 1.81 15.94
CA LEU A 290 2.40 2.19 15.60
C LEU A 290 3.33 0.97 15.47
N ILE A 291 3.24 0.00 16.39
CA ILE A 291 3.94 -1.29 16.23
C ILE A 291 3.47 -1.99 14.94
N SER A 292 2.16 -2.04 14.70
CA SER A 292 1.59 -2.67 13.51
C SER A 292 2.10 -2.01 12.23
N THR A 293 2.21 -0.69 12.21
CA THR A 293 2.76 0.08 11.08
C THR A 293 4.25 -0.25 10.85
N LEU A 294 5.05 -0.38 11.91
CA LEU A 294 6.44 -0.82 11.79
C LEU A 294 6.57 -2.26 11.29
N VAL A 295 5.72 -3.17 11.76
CA VAL A 295 5.74 -4.58 11.34
C VAL A 295 5.24 -4.74 9.90
N THR A 296 4.26 -3.93 9.48
CA THR A 296 3.75 -3.95 8.11
C THR A 296 4.75 -3.37 7.12
N PHE A 297 5.62 -2.42 7.52
CA PHE A 297 6.66 -1.87 6.66
C PHE A 297 7.51 -2.93 5.92
N PRO A 298 8.23 -3.85 6.59
CA PRO A 298 8.99 -4.89 5.91
C PRO A 298 8.08 -5.89 5.18
N LEU A 299 6.86 -6.13 5.66
CA LEU A 299 5.89 -7.00 5.00
C LEU A 299 5.38 -6.43 3.68
N VAL A 300 5.38 -5.10 3.50
CA VAL A 300 5.03 -4.46 2.22
C VAL A 300 6.28 -4.27 1.35
N CYS A 301 7.37 -3.77 1.93
CA CYS A 301 8.61 -3.49 1.22
C CYS A 301 9.30 -4.77 0.71
N GLY A 302 9.32 -5.85 1.49
CA GLY A 302 9.94 -7.13 1.12
C GLY A 302 9.37 -7.70 -0.19
N PRO A 303 8.04 -7.89 -0.30
CA PRO A 303 7.39 -8.29 -1.54
C PRO A 303 7.74 -7.42 -2.75
N TYR A 304 7.81 -6.09 -2.58
CA TYR A 304 8.21 -5.19 -3.68
C TYR A 304 9.67 -5.36 -4.08
N ILE A 305 10.59 -5.52 -3.13
CA ILE A 305 12.00 -5.81 -3.42
C ILE A 305 12.10 -7.12 -4.21
N CYS A 306 11.38 -8.17 -3.80
CA CYS A 306 11.33 -9.43 -4.53
C CYS A 306 10.77 -9.27 -5.95
N VAL A 307 9.70 -8.48 -6.14
CA VAL A 307 9.13 -8.18 -7.46
C VAL A 307 10.13 -7.41 -8.32
N PHE A 308 10.83 -6.43 -7.76
CA PHE A 308 11.83 -5.65 -8.46
C PHE A 308 13.01 -6.52 -8.90
N LEU A 309 13.54 -7.36 -8.01
CA LEU A 309 14.60 -8.33 -8.33
C LEU A 309 14.14 -9.32 -9.42
N ALA A 310 12.90 -9.80 -9.32
CA ALA A 310 12.31 -10.66 -10.34
C ALA A 310 12.32 -9.97 -11.71
N ILE A 311 11.79 -8.74 -11.80
CA ILE A 311 11.74 -7.97 -13.05
C ILE A 311 13.15 -7.72 -13.60
N ARG A 312 14.10 -7.30 -12.75
CA ARG A 312 15.49 -7.08 -13.15
C ARG A 312 16.13 -8.35 -13.70
N SER A 313 15.84 -9.50 -13.08
CA SER A 313 16.34 -10.80 -13.57
C SER A 313 15.76 -11.17 -14.94
N TYR A 314 14.47 -10.87 -15.16
CA TYR A 314 13.79 -11.08 -16.44
C TYR A 314 14.37 -10.17 -17.52
N ASP A 315 14.64 -8.91 -17.21
CA ASP A 315 15.24 -7.96 -18.15
C ASP A 315 16.67 -8.38 -18.52
N LYS A 316 17.50 -8.81 -17.54
CA LYS A 316 18.85 -9.33 -17.80
C LYS A 316 18.83 -10.60 -18.65
N LYS A 317 17.87 -11.50 -18.42
CA LYS A 317 17.66 -12.67 -19.30
C LYS A 317 17.28 -12.19 -20.69
N ARG A 318 16.29 -11.32 -20.82
CA ARG A 318 15.81 -10.84 -22.12
C ARG A 318 16.88 -10.11 -22.94
N ALA A 319 17.72 -9.28 -22.30
CA ALA A 319 18.82 -8.59 -22.96
C ALA A 319 19.81 -9.55 -23.63
N ARG A 320 20.04 -10.73 -23.05
CA ARG A 320 20.90 -11.77 -23.66
C ARG A 320 20.29 -12.39 -24.91
N TRP A 321 18.96 -12.48 -24.98
CA TRP A 321 18.25 -13.14 -26.09
C TRP A 321 18.01 -12.18 -27.26
N HIS A 322 17.97 -10.87 -27.01
CA HIS A 322 17.63 -9.86 -28.01
C HIS A 322 18.80 -8.93 -28.36
N LYS A 323 20.04 -9.44 -28.44
CA LYS A 323 21.25 -8.66 -28.77
C LYS A 323 21.23 -7.96 -30.14
N GLY A 324 20.10 -7.92 -30.86
CA GLY A 324 19.95 -7.20 -32.13
C GLY A 324 18.52 -6.78 -32.51
N ARG A 325 17.49 -6.91 -31.66
CA ARG A 325 16.10 -6.55 -32.05
C ARG A 325 15.28 -5.89 -30.93
N SER A 326 15.13 -4.58 -31.07
CA SER A 326 14.02 -3.71 -30.60
C SER A 326 13.95 -3.25 -29.12
N ASN A 327 13.67 -1.95 -29.01
CA ASN A 327 13.63 -1.04 -27.84
C ASN A 327 12.42 -1.19 -26.89
N GLN A 328 11.73 -2.33 -26.82
CA GLN A 328 10.53 -2.44 -25.97
C GLN A 328 10.53 -3.65 -25.06
N PRO A 329 10.86 -3.42 -23.78
CA PRO A 329 9.87 -3.69 -22.72
C PRO A 329 10.00 -2.75 -21.51
N LYS A 330 9.40 -1.56 -21.56
CA LYS A 330 9.36 -0.66 -20.40
C LYS A 330 8.08 -0.75 -19.56
N ARG A 331 7.05 -1.53 -19.95
CA ARG A 331 5.70 -1.43 -19.35
C ARG A 331 5.55 -2.12 -17.99
N SER A 332 6.07 -3.34 -17.83
CA SER A 332 5.99 -4.08 -16.55
C SER A 332 6.85 -3.39 -15.47
N LEU A 333 8.08 -3.02 -15.83
CA LEU A 333 9.00 -2.29 -14.95
C LEU A 333 8.39 -0.97 -14.48
N ARG A 334 7.83 -0.15 -15.38
CA ARG A 334 7.16 1.10 -15.01
C ARG A 334 6.02 0.89 -14.01
N THR A 335 5.22 -0.15 -14.19
CA THR A 335 4.09 -0.44 -13.29
C THR A 335 4.58 -0.85 -11.90
N ALA A 336 5.61 -1.70 -11.82
CA ALA A 336 6.21 -2.09 -10.54
C ALA A 336 6.89 -0.90 -9.85
N MET A 337 7.61 -0.07 -10.62
CA MET A 337 8.22 1.16 -10.13
C MET A 337 7.16 2.16 -9.63
N THR A 338 5.99 2.25 -10.30
CA THR A 338 4.86 3.08 -9.84
C THR A 338 4.46 2.71 -8.42
N LEU A 339 4.24 1.41 -8.21
CA LEU A 339 3.72 0.90 -6.95
C LEU A 339 4.78 0.95 -5.85
N PHE A 340 6.04 0.72 -6.20
CA PHE A 340 7.15 0.93 -5.29
C PHE A 340 7.26 2.40 -4.87
N ILE A 341 7.18 3.34 -5.81
CA ILE A 341 7.20 4.78 -5.51
C ILE A 341 5.99 5.15 -4.66
N ALA A 342 4.77 4.67 -4.99
CA ALA A 342 3.58 4.91 -4.18
C ALA A 342 3.75 4.43 -2.74
N THR A 343 4.28 3.22 -2.57
CA THR A 343 4.55 2.64 -1.25
C THR A 343 5.64 3.40 -0.51
N LEU A 344 6.71 3.79 -1.20
CA LEU A 344 7.79 4.58 -0.61
C LEU A 344 7.28 5.94 -0.15
N VAL A 345 6.51 6.62 -1.00
CA VAL A 345 5.87 7.90 -0.66
C VAL A 345 4.96 7.73 0.54
N PHE A 346 4.09 6.72 0.56
CA PHE A 346 3.22 6.40 1.70
C PHE A 346 4.00 6.32 3.02
N TYR A 347 5.10 5.56 3.04
CA TYR A 347 5.92 5.44 4.25
C TYR A 347 6.74 6.69 4.56
N LEU A 348 7.23 7.41 3.55
CA LEU A 348 7.93 8.69 3.76
C LEU A 348 6.99 9.76 4.33
N THR A 349 5.71 9.77 3.94
CA THR A 349 4.69 10.65 4.51
C THR A 349 4.27 10.23 5.91
N LEU A 350 4.35 8.94 6.24
CA LEU A 350 4.09 8.44 7.59
C LEU A 350 5.27 8.53 8.53
N LEU A 351 6.49 8.63 8.02
CA LEU A 351 7.69 8.63 8.82
C LEU A 351 7.72 9.77 9.87
N PRO A 352 7.35 11.03 9.55
CA PRO A 352 7.28 12.09 10.56
C PRO A 352 6.31 11.76 11.70
N VAL A 353 5.14 11.18 11.37
CA VAL A 353 4.13 10.74 12.34
C VAL A 353 4.70 9.65 13.25
N LEU A 354 5.39 8.66 12.66
CA LEU A 354 6.01 7.58 13.41
C LEU A 354 7.12 8.09 14.32
N ILE A 355 8.02 8.94 13.81
CA ILE A 355 9.13 9.52 14.60
C ILE A 355 8.57 10.29 15.79
N PHE A 356 7.53 11.10 15.56
CA PHE A 356 6.91 11.89 16.62
C PHE A 356 6.32 10.99 17.72
N HIS A 357 5.49 10.01 17.35
CA HIS A 357 4.90 9.10 18.33
C HIS A 357 5.93 8.19 19.02
N PHE A 358 7.00 7.77 18.33
CA PHE A 358 8.09 7.00 18.95
C PHE A 358 8.91 7.83 19.93
N GLY A 359 9.18 9.09 19.60
CA GLY A 359 9.85 10.02 20.51
C GLY A 359 9.09 10.11 21.83
N ASN A 360 7.78 10.34 21.74
CA ASN A 360 6.91 10.46 22.92
C ASN A 360 6.79 9.14 23.68
N TRP A 361 6.76 8.00 22.98
CA TRP A 361 6.74 6.70 23.63
C TRP A 361 7.88 6.58 24.64
N THR A 362 9.10 6.93 24.24
CA THR A 362 10.29 6.72 25.09
C THR A 362 10.27 7.53 26.38
N THR A 363 9.51 8.62 26.42
CA THR A 363 9.38 9.50 27.59
C THR A 363 8.20 9.17 28.49
N ASP A 364 7.25 8.36 28.02
CA ASP A 364 6.05 8.03 28.78
C ASP A 364 6.29 6.89 29.78
N THR A 365 6.21 7.21 31.07
CA THR A 365 6.18 6.19 32.14
C THR A 365 4.79 5.57 32.33
N GLY A 366 3.79 6.08 31.60
CA GLY A 366 2.39 5.65 31.71
C GLY A 366 1.71 6.17 32.99
N SER A 367 2.32 7.15 33.66
CA SER A 367 1.74 7.79 34.83
C SER A 367 0.61 8.76 34.44
N ASN A 368 -0.32 9.05 35.37
CA ASN A 368 -1.35 10.06 35.13
C ASN A 368 -0.77 11.46 34.84
N ALA A 369 0.46 11.73 35.29
CA ALA A 369 1.18 12.97 34.99
C ALA A 369 1.68 13.02 33.54
N ASP A 370 1.97 11.88 32.94
CA ASP A 370 2.39 11.80 31.53
C ASP A 370 1.18 11.97 30.60
N LEU A 371 0.00 11.45 30.99
CA LEU A 371 -1.26 11.75 30.30
C LEU A 371 -1.56 13.25 30.27
N ALA A 372 -1.21 13.98 31.35
CA ALA A 372 -1.36 15.43 31.40
C ALA A 372 -0.29 16.15 30.57
N LYS A 373 0.93 15.60 30.44
CA LYS A 373 1.99 16.14 29.57
C LYS A 373 1.66 16.02 28.09
N ASP A 374 1.02 14.93 27.67
CA ASP A 374 0.53 14.79 26.30
C ASP A 374 -0.46 15.90 25.92
N ALA A 375 -1.22 16.44 26.89
CA ALA A 375 -2.11 17.59 26.70
C ALA A 375 -1.35 18.94 26.58
N HIS A 376 -0.10 19.01 27.03
CA HIS A 376 0.76 20.21 27.01
C HIS A 376 1.88 20.15 25.98
N MET A 377 1.84 19.19 25.03
CA MET A 377 2.79 19.19 23.92
C MET A 377 2.68 20.46 23.09
N HIS A 378 3.84 20.96 22.61
CA HIS A 378 3.91 22.16 21.78
C HIS A 378 2.95 22.02 20.59
N PRO A 379 1.88 22.84 20.52
CA PRO A 379 0.77 22.62 19.62
C PRO A 379 1.21 22.50 18.16
N GLY A 380 2.18 23.34 17.75
CA GLY A 380 2.76 23.31 16.40
C GLY A 380 3.26 21.93 15.94
N ALA A 381 3.97 21.18 16.79
CA ALA A 381 4.48 19.86 16.40
C ALA A 381 3.34 18.83 16.26
N VAL A 382 2.32 18.93 17.12
CA VAL A 382 1.15 18.05 17.08
C VAL A 382 0.29 18.32 15.83
N TYR A 383 0.13 19.59 15.44
CA TYR A 383 -0.68 19.94 14.27
C TYR A 383 -0.05 19.53 12.95
N ILE A 384 1.26 19.74 12.79
CA ILE A 384 1.93 19.56 11.50
C ILE A 384 2.06 18.08 11.12
N HIS A 385 2.35 17.19 12.08
CA HIS A 385 2.59 15.78 11.72
C HIS A 385 1.32 15.08 11.20
N HIS A 386 0.15 15.36 11.77
CA HIS A 386 -1.13 14.81 11.29
C HIS A 386 -1.49 15.29 9.87
N GLU A 387 -0.96 16.42 9.40
CA GLU A 387 -1.23 16.92 8.05
C GLU A 387 -0.53 16.11 6.97
N PHE A 388 0.65 15.54 7.29
CA PHE A 388 1.37 14.67 6.36
C PHE A 388 0.58 13.41 5.99
N TYR A 389 -0.33 12.98 6.86
CA TYR A 389 -1.25 11.89 6.53
C TYR A 389 -2.14 12.25 5.33
N TYR A 390 -2.76 13.43 5.32
CA TYR A 390 -3.64 13.84 4.23
C TYR A 390 -2.90 14.10 2.92
N PHE A 391 -1.61 14.45 3.00
CA PHE A 391 -0.76 14.61 1.81
C PHE A 391 -0.71 13.33 0.98
N ASN A 392 -0.63 12.17 1.63
CA ASN A 392 -0.63 10.87 0.97
C ASN A 392 -1.90 10.63 0.12
N ASN A 393 -3.08 11.01 0.62
CA ASN A 393 -4.36 10.90 -0.10
C ASN A 393 -4.39 11.77 -1.37
N ALA A 394 -3.71 12.92 -1.37
CA ALA A 394 -3.62 13.79 -2.55
C ALA A 394 -2.56 13.30 -3.54
N VAL A 395 -1.45 12.76 -3.06
CA VAL A 395 -0.31 12.35 -3.89
C VAL A 395 -0.61 11.11 -4.75
N ASN A 396 -1.48 10.21 -4.29
CA ASN A 396 -1.83 9.00 -5.04
C ASN A 396 -2.24 9.29 -6.50
N PHE A 397 -3.08 10.30 -6.74
CA PHE A 397 -3.46 10.74 -8.10
C PHE A 397 -2.26 11.18 -8.95
N PHE A 398 -1.34 11.97 -8.38
CA PHE A 398 -0.15 12.45 -9.08
C PHE A 398 0.77 11.29 -9.46
N ILE A 399 0.92 10.30 -8.59
CA ILE A 399 1.71 9.10 -8.87
C ILE A 399 1.10 8.31 -10.03
N TYR A 400 -0.22 8.09 -10.06
CA TYR A 400 -0.87 7.41 -11.18
C TYR A 400 -0.70 8.18 -12.50
N SER A 401 -0.87 9.50 -12.45
CA SER A 401 -0.70 10.39 -13.59
C SER A 401 0.74 10.42 -14.11
N TRP A 402 1.73 10.39 -13.22
CA TRP A 402 3.14 10.37 -13.61
C TRP A 402 3.52 9.02 -14.22
N VAL A 403 3.21 7.91 -13.55
CA VAL A 403 3.86 6.65 -13.89
C VAL A 403 3.06 5.77 -14.84
N SER A 404 1.74 6.00 -15.02
CA SER A 404 0.90 5.23 -15.94
C SER A 404 0.55 6.01 -17.23
N PRO A 405 1.25 5.75 -18.36
CA PRO A 405 0.90 6.36 -19.65
C PRO A 405 -0.49 5.97 -20.16
N ALA A 406 -1.03 4.83 -19.70
CA ALA A 406 -2.38 4.42 -20.04
C ALA A 406 -3.41 5.28 -19.32
N PHE A 407 -3.16 5.59 -18.04
CA PHE A 407 -3.99 6.50 -17.26
C PHE A 407 -3.98 7.89 -17.90
N ARG A 408 -2.80 8.44 -18.19
CA ARG A 408 -2.68 9.75 -18.86
C ARG A 408 -3.43 9.85 -20.19
N ARG A 409 -3.39 8.80 -21.02
CA ARG A 409 -4.09 8.82 -22.30
C ARG A 409 -5.60 8.89 -22.11
N ARG A 410 -6.13 8.09 -21.19
CA ARG A 410 -7.57 8.12 -20.84
C ARG A 410 -7.98 9.44 -20.19
N LEU A 411 -7.13 9.98 -19.32
CA LEU A 411 -7.35 11.29 -18.72
C LEU A 411 -7.38 12.40 -19.79
N LYS A 412 -6.46 12.36 -20.75
CA LYS A 412 -6.47 13.29 -21.91
C LYS A 412 -7.71 13.12 -22.77
N GLU A 413 -8.20 11.90 -22.95
CA GLU A 413 -9.45 11.63 -23.69
C GLU A 413 -10.67 12.23 -22.96
N LEU A 414 -10.71 12.10 -21.63
CA LEU A 414 -11.74 12.72 -20.77
C LEU A 414 -11.75 14.25 -20.79
N CYS A 415 -10.58 14.89 -20.93
CA CYS A 415 -10.48 16.35 -20.95
C CYS A 415 -10.67 16.98 -22.34
N LYS A 416 -10.94 16.19 -23.39
CA LYS A 416 -11.24 16.77 -24.71
C LYS A 416 -12.62 17.44 -24.65
N PRO A 417 -12.76 18.72 -25.03
CA PRO A 417 -14.06 19.35 -25.14
C PRO A 417 -14.90 18.58 -26.17
N HIS A 418 -16.14 18.28 -25.80
CA HIS A 418 -17.13 17.63 -26.67
C HIS A 418 -17.80 18.61 -27.61
#